data_AF-A0A4Q6BI42-F1
#
_entry.id   AF-A0A4Q6BI42-F1
#
_cell.length_a   1.000
_cell.length_b   1.000
_cell.length_c   1.000
_cell.angle_alpha   90.00
_cell.angle_beta   90.00
_cell.angle_gamma   90.00
#
_symmetry.space_group_name_H-M   'P 1'
#
loop_
_entity.id
_entity.type
_entity.pdbx_description
1 polymer ?
#
loop_
_entity_poly.entity_id
_entity_poly.type
_entity_poly.pdbx_seq_one_letter_code
_entity_poly.pdbx_strand_id
1 'polypeptide(L)'
;GPFTKDISYCRGFFEVYHFMRSAIRAGRPELVNFLFAGKMHVDDVPLLYQKYQEGVIDPPAFLPPPFRDLNGIAVWMSFSASLTEMDGEKIQERYERLFQLYL
;
A
#
# COMPACT_ATOMS: atom_id res chain seq x y z
N GLY A 1 -3.05 -13.43 -23.52
CA GLY A 1 -4.19 -12.72 -24.13
C GLY A 1 -4.40 -11.38 -23.44
N PRO A 2 -5.37 -10.54 -23.87
CA PRO A 2 -5.64 -9.23 -23.27
C PRO A 2 -5.78 -9.30 -21.72
N PHE A 3 -6.47 -10.31 -21.20
CA PHE A 3 -6.67 -10.53 -19.76
C PHE A 3 -5.40 -10.84 -18.95
N THR A 4 -4.34 -11.37 -19.59
CA THR A 4 -3.12 -11.75 -18.87
C THR A 4 -2.40 -10.52 -18.33
N LYS A 5 -2.47 -9.41 -19.07
CA LYS A 5 -1.82 -8.15 -18.71
C LYS A 5 -2.56 -7.44 -17.58
N ASP A 6 -3.89 -7.48 -17.58
CA ASP A 6 -4.73 -6.88 -16.54
C ASP A 6 -4.51 -7.58 -15.18
N ILE A 7 -4.47 -8.92 -15.18
CA ILE A 7 -4.19 -9.70 -13.97
C ILE A 7 -2.80 -9.39 -13.41
N SER A 8 -1.78 -9.26 -14.27
CA SER A 8 -0.43 -8.88 -13.83
C SER A 8 -0.37 -7.48 -13.22
N TYR A 9 -1.10 -6.51 -13.76
CA TYR A 9 -1.18 -5.16 -13.15
C TYR A 9 -1.91 -5.16 -11.81
N CYS A 10 -3.02 -5.90 -11.70
CA CYS A 10 -3.72 -6.05 -10.43
C CYS A 10 -2.79 -6.65 -9.38
N ARG A 11 -2.05 -7.70 -9.74
CA ARG A 11 -1.07 -8.33 -8.85
C ARG A 11 -0.01 -7.33 -8.37
N GLY A 12 0.63 -6.60 -9.29
CA GLY A 12 1.64 -5.60 -8.92
C GLY A 12 1.07 -4.48 -8.04
N PHE A 13 -0.17 -4.06 -8.28
CA PHE A 13 -0.86 -3.10 -7.43
C PHE A 13 -1.06 -3.65 -6.00
N PHE A 14 -1.53 -4.88 -5.86
CA PHE A 14 -1.69 -5.52 -4.55
C PHE A 14 -0.35 -5.65 -3.82
N GLU A 15 0.71 -6.09 -4.51
CA GLU A 15 2.04 -6.22 -3.94
C GLU A 15 2.54 -4.87 -3.38
N VAL A 16 2.44 -3.78 -4.15
CA VAL A 16 2.84 -2.45 -3.70
C VAL A 16 1.95 -1.95 -2.54
N TYR A 17 0.64 -2.17 -2.61
CA TYR A 17 -0.28 -1.80 -1.52
C TYR A 17 0.04 -2.53 -0.22
N HIS A 18 0.23 -3.84 -0.27
CA HIS A 18 0.58 -4.65 0.90
C HIS A 18 1.96 -4.31 1.45
N PHE A 19 2.91 -3.96 0.59
CA PHE A 19 4.20 -3.45 1.02
C PHE A 19 4.06 -2.14 1.78
N MET A 20 3.36 -1.15 1.22
CA MET A 20 3.13 0.14 1.89
C MET A 20 2.46 -0.06 3.25
N ARG A 21 1.39 -0.87 3.30
CA ARG A 21 0.71 -1.21 4.56
C ARG A 21 1.67 -1.84 5.57
N SER A 22 2.51 -2.77 5.13
CA SER A 22 3.49 -3.46 5.99
C SER A 22 4.56 -2.51 6.51
N ALA A 23 5.08 -1.61 5.67
CA ALA A 23 6.06 -0.60 6.05
C ALA A 23 5.51 0.36 7.12
N ILE A 24 4.27 0.84 6.95
CA ILE A 24 3.61 1.68 7.95
C ILE A 24 3.41 0.92 9.28
N ARG A 25 2.94 -0.33 9.23
CA ARG A 25 2.74 -1.16 10.44
C ARG A 25 4.04 -1.47 11.17
N ALA A 26 5.15 -1.59 10.44
CA ALA A 26 6.48 -1.79 11.00
C ALA A 26 7.10 -0.51 11.58
N GLY A 27 6.42 0.65 11.47
CA GLY A 27 6.97 1.94 11.90
C GLY A 27 8.10 2.43 11.01
N ARG A 28 8.12 2.01 9.73
CA ARG A 28 9.16 2.32 8.73
C ARG A 28 8.57 3.02 7.50
N PRO A 29 7.84 4.14 7.65
CA PRO A 29 7.19 4.83 6.53
C PRO A 29 8.18 5.32 5.46
N GLU A 30 9.43 5.57 5.83
CA GLU A 30 10.49 6.00 4.90
C GLU A 30 10.79 4.99 3.78
N LEU A 31 10.47 3.70 3.98
CA LEU A 31 10.61 2.68 2.95
C LEU A 31 9.68 2.93 1.76
N VAL A 32 8.53 3.58 1.97
CA VAL A 32 7.58 3.89 0.89
C VAL A 32 8.20 4.81 -0.15
N ASN A 33 9.07 5.74 0.25
CA ASN A 33 9.75 6.63 -0.69
C ASN A 33 10.69 5.88 -1.64
N PHE A 34 11.26 4.76 -1.19
CA PHE A 34 12.19 3.97 -1.99
C PHE A 34 11.52 3.16 -3.11
N LEU A 35 10.17 3.12 -3.16
CA LEU A 35 9.44 2.67 -4.34
C LEU A 35 9.74 3.52 -5.60
N PHE A 36 10.26 4.74 -5.41
CA PHE A 36 10.61 5.66 -6.48
C PHE A 36 12.12 5.71 -6.78
N ALA A 37 12.91 4.77 -6.24
CA ALA A 37 14.35 4.71 -6.46
C ALA A 37 14.75 4.20 -7.86
N GLY A 38 13.79 3.73 -8.67
CA GLY A 38 14.03 3.27 -10.04
C GLY A 38 13.07 2.16 -10.47
N LYS A 39 13.46 1.40 -11.49
CA LYS A 39 12.76 0.17 -11.89
C LYS A 39 13.28 -0.99 -11.04
N MET A 40 12.41 -1.57 -10.22
CA MET A 40 12.77 -2.61 -9.26
C MET A 40 11.56 -3.45 -8.89
N HIS A 41 11.79 -4.60 -8.26
CA HIS A 41 10.72 -5.31 -7.56
C HIS A 41 10.50 -4.68 -6.19
N VAL A 42 9.27 -4.76 -5.66
CA VAL A 42 8.95 -4.18 -4.34
C VAL A 42 9.76 -4.84 -3.20
N ASP A 43 10.09 -6.12 -3.36
CA ASP A 43 10.92 -6.87 -2.41
C ASP A 43 12.38 -6.38 -2.35
N ASP A 44 12.84 -5.63 -3.36
CA ASP A 44 14.19 -5.06 -3.39
C ASP A 44 14.29 -3.77 -2.54
N VAL A 45 13.16 -3.17 -2.14
CA VAL A 45 13.12 -1.88 -1.42
C VAL A 45 13.93 -1.89 -0.12
N PRO A 46 13.80 -2.90 0.77
CA PRO A 46 14.60 -2.94 2.00
C PRO A 46 16.11 -2.96 1.73
N LEU A 47 16.54 -3.67 0.68
CA LEU A 47 17.94 -3.73 0.28
C LEU A 47 18.43 -2.37 -0.23
N LEU A 48 17.66 -1.69 -1.09
CA LEU A 48 18.03 -0.36 -1.55
C LEU A 48 18.12 0.64 -0.38
N TYR A 49 17.17 0.59 0.55
CA TYR A 49 17.20 1.44 1.73
C TYR A 49 18.46 1.18 2.57
N GLN A 50 18.83 -0.09 2.77
CA GLN A 50 20.09 -0.44 3.45
C GLN A 50 21.31 0.15 2.70
N LYS A 51 21.36 0.03 1.37
CA LYS A 51 22.46 0.60 0.57
C LYS A 51 22.52 2.13 0.61
N TYR A 52 21.38 2.79 0.74
CA TYR A 52 21.32 4.21 1.01
C TYR A 52 21.91 4.56 2.39
N GLN A 53 21.54 3.80 3.44
CA GLN A 53 22.11 4.01 4.77
C GLN A 53 23.62 3.77 4.83
N GLU A 54 24.14 2.87 4.00
CA GLU A 54 25.59 2.61 3.83
C GLU A 54 26.29 3.70 2.98
N GLY A 55 25.54 4.64 2.39
CA GLY A 55 26.09 5.70 1.52
C GLY A 55 26.51 5.20 0.13
N VAL A 56 26.03 4.02 -0.28
CA VAL A 56 26.37 3.42 -1.58
C VAL A 56 25.51 4.00 -2.71
N ILE A 57 24.27 4.39 -2.39
CA ILE A 57 23.34 4.98 -3.35
C ILE A 57 22.71 6.26 -2.80
N ASP A 58 22.30 7.14 -3.71
CA ASP A 58 21.52 8.34 -3.41
C ASP A 58 20.05 8.01 -3.12
N PRO A 59 19.33 8.88 -2.37
CA PRO A 59 17.89 8.73 -2.19
C PRO A 59 17.14 8.98 -3.52
N PRO A 60 15.85 8.60 -3.61
CA PRO A 60 15.02 8.86 -4.78
C PRO A 60 15.04 10.35 -5.17
N ALA A 61 15.48 10.65 -6.41
CA ALA A 61 15.59 12.02 -6.89
C ALA A 61 14.23 12.72 -7.09
N PHE A 62 13.16 11.95 -7.28
CA PHE A 62 11.82 12.45 -7.47
C PHE A 62 10.82 11.67 -6.62
N LEU A 63 10.02 12.41 -5.85
CA LEU A 63 8.84 11.90 -5.17
C LEU A 63 7.59 12.59 -5.74
N PRO A 64 6.59 11.81 -6.20
CA PRO A 64 5.30 12.37 -6.59
C PRO A 64 4.67 13.15 -5.42
N PRO A 65 3.90 14.22 -5.67
CA PRO A 65 3.36 15.07 -4.60
C PRO A 65 2.65 14.32 -3.45
N PRO A 66 1.81 13.30 -3.70
CA PRO A 66 1.16 12.54 -2.63
C PRO A 66 2.15 11.77 -1.72
N PHE A 67 3.31 11.40 -2.25
CA PHE A 67 4.32 10.61 -1.54
C PHE A 67 5.33 11.46 -0.79
N ARG A 68 5.24 12.79 -0.89
CA ARG A 68 6.05 13.70 -0.07
C ARG A 68 5.54 13.80 1.36
N ASP A 69 4.26 13.50 1.59
CA ASP A 69 3.64 13.45 2.91
C ASP A 69 3.46 12.00 3.37
N LEU A 70 4.47 11.48 4.07
CA LEU A 70 4.41 10.14 4.65
C LEU A 70 3.36 10.03 5.78
N ASN A 71 3.00 11.12 6.44
CA ASN A 71 1.96 11.08 7.48
C ASN A 71 0.58 10.86 6.84
N GLY A 72 0.28 11.57 5.76
CA GLY A 72 -0.93 11.34 4.96
C GLY A 72 -1.04 9.89 4.48
N ILE A 73 0.07 9.32 3.99
CA ILE A 73 0.13 7.90 3.61
C ILE A 73 -0.12 7.00 4.81
N ALA A 74 0.56 7.25 5.94
CA ALA A 74 0.40 6.45 7.14
C ALA A 74 -1.06 6.44 7.64
N VAL A 75 -1.72 7.60 7.64
CA VAL A 75 -3.15 7.74 7.99
C VAL A 75 -4.01 6.92 7.03
N TRP A 76 -3.80 7.04 5.72
CA TRP A 76 -4.56 6.29 4.72
C TRP A 76 -4.36 4.77 4.85
N MET A 77 -3.12 4.32 5.04
CA MET A 77 -2.80 2.89 5.23
C MET A 77 -3.39 2.34 6.53
N SER A 78 -3.42 3.16 7.58
CA SER A 78 -4.04 2.78 8.86
C SER A 78 -5.55 2.65 8.72
N PHE A 79 -6.19 3.64 8.08
CA PHE A 79 -7.63 3.62 7.82
C PHE A 79 -8.05 2.43 6.94
N SER A 80 -7.35 2.21 5.83
CA SER A 80 -7.64 1.10 4.91
C SER A 80 -7.38 -0.28 5.53
N ALA A 81 -6.39 -0.40 6.43
CA ALA A 81 -6.20 -1.59 7.25
C ALA A 81 -7.43 -1.88 8.12
N SER A 82 -7.95 -0.87 8.81
CA SER A 82 -9.15 -1.00 9.65
C SER A 82 -10.38 -1.43 8.85
N LEU A 83 -10.55 -0.94 7.62
CA LEU A 83 -11.66 -1.38 6.75
C LEU A 83 -11.59 -2.88 6.42
N THR A 84 -10.39 -3.45 6.33
CA THR A 84 -10.22 -4.89 6.07
C THR A 84 -10.46 -5.73 7.33
N GLU A 85 -10.27 -5.15 8.51
CA GLU A 85 -10.46 -5.80 9.80
C GLU A 85 -11.90 -5.69 10.32
N MET A 86 -12.72 -4.83 9.70
CA MET A 86 -14.15 -4.73 10.00
C MET A 86 -14.90 -6.00 9.59
N ASP A 87 -15.83 -6.42 10.45
CA ASP A 87 -16.71 -7.57 10.21
C ASP A 87 -17.75 -7.21 9.14
N GLY A 88 -17.36 -7.42 7.88
CA GLY A 88 -18.19 -7.14 6.72
C GLY A 88 -19.49 -7.95 6.71
N GLU A 89 -19.48 -9.17 7.25
CA GLU A 89 -20.65 -10.04 7.32
C GLU A 89 -21.71 -9.45 8.26
N LYS A 90 -21.33 -9.02 9.46
CA LYS A 90 -22.28 -8.36 10.38
C LYS A 90 -22.85 -7.06 9.83
N ILE A 91 -22.03 -6.30 9.10
CA ILE A 91 -22.47 -5.06 8.45
C ILE A 91 -23.49 -5.40 7.36
N GLN A 92 -23.21 -6.42 6.54
CA GLN A 92 -24.11 -6.87 5.48
C GLN A 92 -25.45 -7.38 6.04
N GLU A 93 -25.43 -8.28 7.04
CA GLU A 93 -26.65 -8.80 7.69
C GLU A 93 -27.55 -7.67 8.23
N ARG A 94 -26.95 -6.63 8.81
CA ARG A 94 -27.68 -5.46 9.30
C ARG A 94 -28.40 -4.74 8.15
N TYR A 95 -27.72 -4.51 7.04
CA TYR A 95 -28.32 -3.83 5.89
C TYR A 95 -29.36 -4.68 5.18
N GLU A 96 -29.13 -5.99 5.03
CA GLU A 96 -30.13 -6.92 4.48
C GLU A 96 -31.42 -6.91 5.30
N ARG A 97 -31.31 -6.91 6.63
CA ARG A 97 -32.47 -6.77 7.52
C ARG A 97 -33.21 -5.45 7.31
N LEU A 98 -32.48 -4.34 7.17
CA LEU A 98 -33.09 -3.04 6.90
C LEU A 98 -33.80 -3.03 5.53
N PHE A 99 -33.20 -3.62 4.50
CA PHE A 99 -33.82 -3.72 3.20
C PHE A 99 -35.11 -4.54 3.27
N GLN A 100 -35.12 -5.70 3.93
CA GLN A 100 -36.34 -6.49 4.14
C GLN A 100 -37.45 -5.75 4.92
N LEU A 101 -37.08 -4.79 5.79
CA LEU A 101 -38.04 -4.03 6.59
C LEU A 101 -38.68 -2.86 5.82
N TYR A 102 -37.99 -2.31 4.82
CA TYR A 102 -38.39 -1.07 4.16
C TYR A 102 -38.59 -1.17 2.63
N LEU A 103 -38.18 -2.27 2.00
CA LEU A 103 -38.35 -2.59 0.57
C LEU A 103 -39.15 -3.88 0.41
#